data_AF-A0A3A3FI32-F1
#
_entry.id   AF-A0A3A3FI32-F1
#
_cell.length_a   1.000
_cell.length_b   1.000
_cell.length_c   1.000
_cell.angle_alpha   90.00
_cell.angle_beta   90.00
_cell.angle_gamma   90.00
#
_symmetry.space_group_name_H-M   'P 1'
#
loop_
_entity.id
_entity.type
_entity.pdbx_description
1 polymer ?
#
loop_
_entity_poly.entity_id
_entity_poly.type
_entity_poly.pdbx_seq_one_letter_code
_entity_poly.pdbx_strand_id
1 'polypeptide(L)' 'MIYRKNVSGKERMGRLLAGVAMILCGLFGLQASLLGLLLAGAGAVSVLTAMFGYCPACAAAGRKPIGR' A
#
# COMPACT_ATOMS: atom_id res chain seq x y z
N MET A 1 -2.10 23.48 -1.84
CA MET A 1 -2.39 22.23 -2.58
C MET A 1 -2.02 21.04 -1.69
N ILE A 2 -2.98 20.51 -0.92
CA ILE A 2 -2.72 19.49 0.13
C ILE A 2 -2.55 18.07 -0.46
N TYR A 3 -2.82 17.88 -1.75
CA TYR A 3 -2.77 16.57 -2.41
C TYR A 3 -1.76 16.50 -3.56
N ARG A 4 -0.49 16.29 -3.21
CA ARG A 4 0.59 16.01 -4.17
C ARG A 4 0.80 14.50 -4.26
N LYS A 5 0.42 13.90 -5.39
CA LYS A 5 0.74 12.48 -5.66
C LYS A 5 2.26 12.33 -5.69
N ASN A 6 2.78 11.31 -5.02
CA ASN A 6 4.23 11.03 -4.97
C ASN A 6 4.61 9.81 -5.81
N VAL A 7 3.62 9.01 -6.21
CA VAL A 7 3.85 7.72 -6.86
C VAL A 7 3.14 7.69 -8.20
N SER A 8 3.83 7.20 -9.22
CA SER A 8 3.28 7.07 -10.57
C SER A 8 2.17 6.01 -10.62
N GLY A 9 1.29 6.08 -11.62
CA GLY A 9 0.15 5.15 -11.75
C GLY A 9 0.56 3.67 -11.78
N LYS A 10 1.73 3.35 -12.37
CA LYS A 10 2.27 1.98 -12.44
C LYS A 10 2.69 1.44 -11.07
N GLU A 11 3.40 2.26 -10.29
CA GLU A 11 3.85 1.90 -8.93
C GLU A 11 2.68 1.81 -7.95
N ARG A 12 1.67 2.66 -8.13
CA ARG A 12 0.40 2.58 -7.41
C ARG A 12 -0.31 1.24 -7.67
N MET A 13 -0.36 0.80 -8.93
CA MET A 13 -0.96 -0.49 -9.27
C MET A 13 -0.19 -1.65 -8.64
N GLY A 14 1.15 -1.64 -8.69
CA GLY A 14 1.98 -2.65 -8.03
C GLY A 14 1.72 -2.74 -6.52
N ARG A 15 1.61 -1.59 -5.84
CA ARG A 15 1.24 -1.55 -4.41
C ARG A 15 -0.15 -2.09 -4.12
N LEU A 16 -1.12 -1.76 -4.97
CA LEU A 16 -2.48 -2.24 -4.84
C LEU A 16 -2.52 -3.78 -4.91
N LEU A 17 -1.88 -4.35 -5.93
CA LEU A 17 -1.78 -5.79 -6.12
C LEU A 17 -1.05 -6.47 -4.95
N ALA A 18 0.08 -5.91 -4.50
CA ALA A 18 0.82 -6.43 -3.36
C ALA A 18 0.01 -6.39 -2.06
N GLY A 19 -0.71 -5.30 -1.79
CA GLY A 19 -1.56 -5.19 -0.61
C GLY A 19 -2.73 -6.16 -0.63
N VAL A 20 -3.39 -6.34 -1.79
CA VAL A 20 -4.43 -7.36 -1.97
C VAL A 20 -3.88 -8.77 -1.76
N ALA A 21 -2.70 -9.07 -2.32
CA ALA A 21 -2.05 -10.36 -2.12
C ALA A 21 -1.72 -10.62 -0.64
N MET A 22 -1.26 -9.61 0.11
CA MET A 22 -1.02 -9.73 1.56
C MET A 22 -2.31 -10.03 2.34
N ILE A 23 -3.43 -9.39 1.98
CA ILE A 23 -4.73 -9.67 2.61
C ILE A 23 -5.15 -11.11 2.33
N LEU A 24 -5.13 -11.54 1.06
CA LEU A 24 -5.51 -12.90 0.69
C LEU A 24 -4.61 -13.94 1.35
N CYS A 25 -3.30 -13.71 1.39
CA CYS A 25 -2.35 -14.62 2.03
C CYS A 25 -2.55 -14.66 3.55
N GLY A 26 -2.82 -13.52 4.20
CA GLY A 26 -3.09 -13.45 5.64
C GLY A 26 -4.38 -14.15 6.05
N LEU A 27 -5.44 -14.01 5.25
CA LEU A 27 -6.75 -14.60 5.53
C LEU A 27 -6.80 -16.09 5.18
N PHE A 28 -6.35 -16.46 3.98
CA PHE A 28 -6.48 -17.83 3.46
C PHE A 28 -5.24 -18.69 3.69
N GLY A 29 -4.04 -18.11 3.57
CA GLY A 29 -2.78 -18.85 3.74
C GLY A 29 -2.42 -19.05 5.21
N LEU A 30 -2.57 -18.02 6.03
CA LEU A 30 -2.30 -18.07 7.48
C LEU A 30 -3.56 -18.35 8.33
N GLN A 31 -4.68 -18.67 7.68
CA GLN A 31 -5.95 -19.04 8.33
C GLN A 31 -6.37 -18.05 9.44
N ALA A 32 -6.21 -16.75 9.20
CA ALA A 32 -6.51 -15.70 10.17
C ALA A 32 -5.81 -15.84 11.55
N SER A 33 -4.65 -16.50 11.61
CA SER A 33 -3.77 -16.45 12.78
C SER A 33 -3.39 -14.99 13.11
N LEU A 34 -2.90 -14.71 14.33
CA LEU A 34 -2.52 -13.35 14.75
C LEU A 34 -1.54 -12.68 13.76
N LEU A 35 -0.59 -13.46 13.24
CA LEU A 35 0.32 -13.04 12.16
C LEU A 35 -0.40 -12.77 10.84
N GLY A 36 -1.40 -13.59 10.50
CA GLY A 36 -2.24 -13.42 9.30
C GLY A 36 -3.10 -12.15 9.38
N LEU A 37 -3.66 -11.84 10.55
CA LEU A 37 -4.39 -10.59 10.80
C LEU A 37 -3.48 -9.36 10.71
N LEU A 38 -2.27 -9.43 11.29
CA LEU A 38 -1.27 -8.37 11.17
C LEU A 38 -0.87 -8.14 9.71
N LEU A 39 -0.63 -9.22 8.97
CA LEU A 39 -0.28 -9.14 7.55
C LEU A 39 -1.43 -8.57 6.71
N ALA A 40 -2.66 -9.02 6.95
CA ALA A 40 -3.84 -8.49 6.29
C ALA A 40 -4.09 -7.01 6.64
N GLY A 41 -3.86 -6.62 7.90
CA GLY A 41 -3.91 -5.21 8.33
C GLY A 41 -2.89 -4.34 7.61
N ALA A 42 -1.63 -4.79 7.51
CA ALA A 42 -0.60 -4.11 6.74
C ALA A 42 -0.96 -4.01 5.25
N GLY A 43 -1.51 -5.09 4.67
CA GLY A 43 -2.02 -5.12 3.31
C GLY A 43 -3.14 -4.10 3.07
N ALA A 44 -4.09 -4.00 4.01
CA ALA A 44 -5.20 -3.04 3.94
C ALA A 44 -4.70 -1.58 3.95
N VAL A 45 -3.75 -1.25 4.84
CA VAL A 45 -3.11 0.08 4.87
C VAL A 45 -2.38 0.37 3.55
N SER A 46 -1.69 -0.62 2.98
CA SER A 46 -1.03 -0.49 1.68
C SER A 46 -2.03 -0.22 0.54
N VAL A 47 -3.18 -0.91 0.51
CA VAL A 47 -4.25 -0.69 -0.48
C VAL A 47 -4.83 0.72 -0.35
N LEU A 48 -5.15 1.16 0.87
CA LEU A 48 -5.71 2.49 1.11
C LEU A 48 -4.75 3.59 0.66
N THR A 49 -3.47 3.49 1.04
CA THR A 49 -2.44 4.46 0.63
C THR A 49 -2.19 4.44 -0.89
N ALA A 50 -2.29 3.27 -1.53
CA ALA A 50 -2.26 3.16 -2.99
C ALA A 50 -3.45 3.91 -3.63
N MET A 51 -4.67 3.78 -3.11
CA MET A 51 -5.85 4.51 -3.64
C MET A 51 -5.68 6.03 -3.58
N PHE A 52 -4.99 6.50 -2.56
CA PHE A 52 -4.66 7.90 -2.38
C PHE A 52 -3.46 8.35 -3.23
N GLY A 53 -2.67 7.43 -3.79
CA GLY A 53 -1.52 7.77 -4.65
C GLY A 53 -0.40 8.50 -3.90
N TYR A 54 -0.40 8.36 -2.57
CA TYR A 54 0.61 8.88 -1.68
C TYR A 54 1.17 7.73 -0.86
N CYS A 55 2.48 7.51 -0.97
CA CYS A 55 3.17 6.56 -0.12
C CYS A 55 4.02 7.31 0.93
N PRO A 56 3.73 7.15 2.23
CA PRO A 56 4.50 7.77 3.29
C PRO A 56 5.95 7.25 3.35
N ALA A 57 6.18 5.95 3.13
CA ALA A 57 7.54 5.39 3.11
C ALA A 57 8.39 5.96 1.96
N CYS A 58 7.79 6.18 0.78
CA CYS A 58 8.49 6.79 -0.34
C CYS A 58 8.75 8.29 -0.12
N ALA A 59 7.85 8.98 0.57
CA ALA A 59 8.06 10.38 0.97
C ALA A 59 9.16 10.49 2.03
N ALA A 60 9.17 9.60 3.04
CA ALA A 60 10.22 9.51 4.05
C ALA A 60 11.59 9.17 3.45
N ALA A 61 11.61 8.37 2.37
CA ALA A 61 12.82 8.10 1.58
C ALA A 61 13.26 9.27 0.67
N GLY A 62 12.66 10.46 0.79
CA GLY A 62 13.06 11.66 0.05
C GLY A 62 12.53 11.73 -1.38
N ARG A 63 11.56 10.90 -1.77
CA ARG A 63 10.99 10.96 -3.12
C ARG A 63 10.17 12.24 -3.29
N LYS A 64 10.50 12.98 -4.35
CA LYS A 64 9.86 14.25 -4.71
C LYS A 64 8.49 13.99 -5.31
N PRO A 65 7.44 14.73 -4.90
CA PRO A 65 6.11 14.56 -5.45
C PRO A 65 6.11 14.77 -6.96
N ILE A 66 5.42 13.90 -7.69
CA ILE A 66 5.22 14.08 -9.12
C ILE A 66 4.29 15.27 -9.30
N GLY A 67 4.85 16.41 -9.74
CA GLY A 67 4.07 17.53 -10.23
C GLY A 67 3.28 17.02 -11.43
N ARG A 68 1.96 16.94 -11.28
CA ARG A 68 1.08 17.03 -12.45
C ARG A 68 1.00 18.49 -12.85
#